data_AF-I1DW65-F1
#
_entry.id   AF-I1DW65-F1
#
_cell.length_a   1.000
_cell.length_b   1.000
_cell.length_c   1.000
_cell.angle_alpha   90.00
_cell.angle_beta   90.00
_cell.angle_gamma   90.00
#
_symmetry.space_group_name_H-M   'P 1'
#
loop_
_entity.id
_entity.type
_entity.pdbx_description
1 polymer ?
#
loop_
_entity_poly.entity_id
_entity_poly.type
_entity_poly.pdbx_seq_one_letter_code
_entity_poly.pdbx_strand_id
1 'polypeptide(L)'
;MIEKEYYRLDELAPLGVTEGTVRYFVEQNKLTPVFFRQATDYLLGGYIDNKFHGFAVANYRGLVSLPKYRLSELLKKGKTRSNTLNLIQRNNIVVKSADYPFTITYPNDYLESWLNYNPVKSDWLSVPAKFYPTEQASGWSIMADLLKSLSDNEEQKAAFDKTYSVGKPTKVLSSYGVEFSLKDLCVQHQDLVRLGVISVSDTPKIHALNNASESTEELLRFSNDFEELVSRILVVHPTFSAKKIFRLLCAESKLEEDTRTFDTENILLDEVDGKLIWRDKFKRTANKERSISLRYFSNMLKGIKEKVN
;
A
#
# COMPACT_ATOMS: atom_id res chain seq x y z
N MET A 1 -15.45 -21.74 8.49
CA MET A 1 -14.10 -21.87 7.89
C MET A 1 -13.43 -20.52 8.01
N ILE A 2 -12.13 -20.47 8.31
CA ILE A 2 -11.38 -19.21 8.44
C ILE A 2 -11.21 -18.63 7.04
N GLU A 3 -11.76 -17.44 6.81
CA GLU A 3 -11.45 -16.65 5.62
C GLU A 3 -9.97 -16.27 5.69
N LYS A 4 -9.18 -16.75 4.72
CA LYS A 4 -7.75 -16.44 4.68
C LYS A 4 -7.59 -15.02 4.16
N GLU A 5 -6.81 -14.19 4.85
CA GLU A 5 -6.50 -12.83 4.39
C GLU A 5 -5.66 -12.81 3.09
N TYR A 6 -4.83 -13.84 2.90
CA TYR A 6 -3.94 -13.97 1.75
C TYR A 6 -3.65 -15.44 1.43
N TYR A 7 -3.13 -15.67 0.22
CA TYR A 7 -2.75 -16.98 -0.29
C TYR A 7 -1.34 -16.91 -0.84
N ARG A 8 -0.56 -17.97 -0.61
CA ARG A 8 0.75 -18.15 -1.24
C ARG A 8 0.60 -18.70 -2.66
N LEU A 9 1.62 -18.49 -3.48
CA LEU A 9 1.60 -18.95 -4.88
C LEU A 9 1.44 -20.47 -5.03
N ASP A 10 2.04 -21.26 -4.15
CA ASP A 10 1.91 -22.72 -4.14
C ASP A 10 0.47 -23.17 -3.86
N GLU A 11 -0.25 -22.44 -3.01
CA GLU A 11 -1.67 -22.67 -2.73
C GLU A 11 -2.58 -22.30 -3.91
N LEU A 12 -2.17 -21.34 -4.74
CA LEU A 12 -2.95 -20.86 -5.89
C LEU A 12 -2.61 -21.60 -7.19
N ALA A 13 -1.50 -22.35 -7.24
CA ALA A 13 -1.10 -23.12 -8.41
C ALA A 13 -2.19 -24.10 -8.90
N PRO A 14 -2.93 -24.82 -8.03
CA PRO A 14 -4.05 -25.67 -8.47
C PRO A 14 -5.21 -24.90 -9.13
N LEU A 15 -5.33 -23.60 -8.87
CA LEU A 15 -6.35 -22.71 -9.46
C LEU A 15 -5.85 -22.05 -10.77
N GLY A 16 -4.70 -22.48 -11.30
CA GLY A 16 -4.13 -21.93 -12.53
C GLY A 16 -3.39 -20.60 -12.34
N VAL A 17 -3.22 -20.13 -11.10
CA VAL A 17 -2.39 -18.95 -10.81
C VAL A 17 -0.94 -19.38 -10.69
N THR A 18 -0.14 -18.98 -11.67
CA THR A 18 1.30 -19.23 -11.69
C THR A 18 2.08 -17.94 -11.41
N GLU A 19 3.40 -18.04 -11.24
CA GLU A 19 4.28 -16.87 -11.22
C GLU A 19 4.10 -15.99 -12.47
N GLY A 20 3.86 -16.61 -13.63
CA GLY A 20 3.58 -15.91 -14.89
C GLY A 20 2.26 -15.13 -14.83
N THR A 21 1.20 -15.75 -14.28
CA THR A 21 -0.11 -15.12 -14.08
C THR A 21 0.02 -13.89 -13.16
N VAL A 22 0.73 -14.04 -12.04
CA VAL A 22 0.97 -12.93 -11.11
C VAL A 22 1.81 -11.84 -11.76
N ARG A 23 2.89 -12.18 -12.47
CA ARG A 23 3.71 -11.20 -13.19
C ARG A 23 2.87 -10.37 -14.16
N TYR A 24 2.03 -11.04 -14.97
CA TYR A 24 1.12 -10.37 -15.89
C TYR A 24 0.21 -9.36 -15.17
N PHE A 25 -0.46 -9.76 -14.08
CA PHE A 25 -1.35 -8.85 -13.37
C PHE A 25 -0.62 -7.68 -12.69
N VAL A 26 0.61 -7.88 -12.24
CA VAL A 26 1.43 -6.78 -11.70
C VAL A 26 1.84 -5.81 -12.80
N GLU A 27 2.25 -6.32 -13.97
CA GLU A 27 2.59 -5.49 -15.13
C GLU A 27 1.41 -4.65 -15.62
N GLN A 28 0.19 -5.16 -15.48
CA GLN A 28 -1.06 -4.44 -15.76
C GLN A 28 -1.53 -3.51 -14.62
N ASN A 29 -0.77 -3.38 -13.53
CA ASN A 29 -1.16 -2.67 -12.30
C ASN A 29 -2.48 -3.16 -11.67
N LYS A 30 -2.91 -4.39 -11.99
CA LYS A 30 -4.15 -4.99 -11.46
C LYS A 30 -3.93 -5.73 -10.15
N LEU A 31 -2.68 -5.96 -9.76
CA LEU A 31 -2.29 -6.68 -8.57
C LEU A 31 -1.11 -6.01 -7.86
N THR A 32 -1.22 -5.86 -6.53
CA THR A 32 -0.10 -5.44 -5.68
C THR A 32 0.36 -6.62 -4.85
N PRO A 33 1.52 -7.22 -5.17
CA PRO A 33 2.01 -8.37 -4.43
C PRO A 33 2.39 -7.99 -3.01
N VAL A 34 2.13 -8.90 -2.10
CA VAL A 34 2.38 -8.71 -0.67
C VAL A 34 3.24 -9.84 -0.11
N PHE A 35 3.88 -9.58 1.02
CA PHE A 35 4.75 -10.54 1.69
C PHE A 35 4.38 -10.58 3.16
N PHE A 36 4.23 -11.77 3.72
CA PHE A 36 4.04 -11.91 5.15
C PHE A 36 5.35 -11.69 5.91
N ARG A 37 5.31 -10.86 6.95
CA ARG A 37 6.44 -10.58 7.84
C ARG A 37 6.11 -10.96 9.28
N GLN A 38 7.07 -11.62 9.91
CA GLN A 38 7.06 -11.85 11.35
C GLN A 38 7.23 -10.53 12.11
N ALA A 39 6.84 -10.53 13.38
CA ALA A 39 6.94 -9.38 14.27
C ALA A 39 8.38 -8.86 14.33
N THR A 40 8.60 -7.63 13.89
CA THR A 40 9.88 -6.93 13.98
C THR A 40 9.66 -5.43 14.10
N ASP A 41 10.69 -4.73 14.54
CA ASP A 41 10.66 -3.29 14.66
C ASP A 41 10.95 -2.62 13.31
N TYR A 42 10.22 -1.54 13.08
CA TYR A 42 10.27 -0.69 11.91
C TYR A 42 10.35 0.76 12.34
N LEU A 43 10.98 1.54 11.49
CA LEU A 43 10.97 2.98 11.57
C LEU A 43 9.94 3.50 10.57
N LEU A 44 8.87 4.09 11.10
CA LEU A 44 7.77 4.63 10.33
C LEU A 44 8.10 6.04 9.86
N GLY A 45 7.70 6.36 8.63
CA GLY A 45 8.04 7.64 8.02
C GLY A 45 7.28 7.97 6.76
N GLY A 46 7.68 9.06 6.13
CA GLY A 46 7.19 9.53 4.84
C GLY A 46 8.33 10.00 3.96
N TYR A 47 8.08 10.09 2.66
CA TYR A 47 9.04 10.63 1.69
C TYR A 47 8.66 12.07 1.32
N ILE A 48 9.58 13.00 1.51
CA ILE A 48 9.48 14.40 1.07
C ILE A 48 10.75 14.67 0.25
N ASP A 49 10.61 15.19 -0.97
CA ASP A 49 11.73 15.42 -1.89
C ASP A 49 12.66 14.20 -2.06
N ASN A 50 12.06 13.00 -2.18
CA ASN A 50 12.75 11.69 -2.24
C ASN A 50 13.60 11.33 -1.01
N LYS A 51 13.55 12.11 0.06
CA LYS A 51 14.24 11.83 1.31
C LYS A 51 13.27 11.27 2.33
N PHE A 52 13.76 10.37 3.18
CA PHE A 52 12.93 9.69 4.16
C PHE A 52 12.95 10.44 5.49
N HIS A 53 11.78 10.82 5.97
CA HIS A 53 11.56 11.50 7.23
C HIS A 53 10.87 10.55 8.20
N GLY A 54 11.50 10.29 9.34
CA GLY A 54 10.95 9.41 10.37
C GLY A 54 9.98 10.15 11.28
N PHE A 55 9.05 9.44 11.91
CA PHE A 55 8.20 10.02 12.95
C PHE A 55 7.89 9.08 14.11
N ALA A 56 8.09 7.76 13.96
CA ALA A 56 7.85 6.81 15.03
C ALA A 56 8.64 5.50 14.83
N VAL A 57 8.81 4.79 15.92
CA VAL A 57 9.23 3.38 15.96
C VAL A 57 8.01 2.54 16.26
N ALA A 58 7.78 1.49 15.49
CA ALA A 58 6.68 0.57 15.71
C ALA A 58 7.10 -0.88 15.53
N ASN A 59 6.48 -1.77 16.29
CA ASN A 59 6.50 -3.18 16.02
C ASN A 59 5.38 -3.53 15.04
N TYR A 60 5.66 -4.41 14.09
CA TYR A 60 4.67 -4.83 13.11
C TYR A 60 4.83 -6.30 12.75
N ARG A 61 3.69 -6.99 12.63
CA ARG A 61 3.55 -8.33 12.08
C ARG A 61 2.41 -8.33 11.09
N GLY A 62 2.64 -8.83 9.88
CA GLY A 62 1.59 -8.89 8.86
C GLY A 62 2.12 -8.71 7.46
N LEU A 63 1.22 -8.34 6.57
CA LEU A 63 1.51 -8.19 5.15
C LEU A 63 2.24 -6.87 4.87
N VAL A 64 3.23 -6.90 4.00
CA VAL A 64 3.94 -5.72 3.53
C VAL A 64 3.97 -5.70 2.01
N SER A 65 4.01 -4.52 1.40
CA SER A 65 4.26 -4.36 -0.02
C SER A 65 5.64 -3.74 -0.27
N LEU A 66 6.23 -4.06 -1.42
CA LEU A 66 7.49 -3.46 -1.84
C LEU A 66 7.23 -2.18 -2.65
N PRO A 67 8.15 -1.20 -2.61
CA PRO A 67 8.13 -0.09 -3.54
C PRO A 67 8.20 -0.59 -4.99
N LYS A 68 7.52 0.10 -5.92
CA LYS A 68 7.40 -0.33 -7.33
C LYS A 68 8.74 -0.70 -7.97
N TYR A 69 9.79 0.11 -7.77
CA TYR A 69 11.11 -0.15 -8.36
C TYR A 69 11.75 -1.46 -7.86
N ARG A 70 11.55 -1.82 -6.59
CA ARG A 70 12.00 -3.11 -6.03
C ARG A 70 11.16 -4.26 -6.51
N LEU A 71 9.86 -4.05 -6.64
CA LEU A 71 8.97 -5.06 -7.20
C LEU A 71 9.34 -5.40 -8.66
N SER A 72 9.66 -4.40 -9.48
CA SER A 72 10.16 -4.62 -10.84
C SER A 72 11.47 -5.41 -10.86
N GLU A 73 12.39 -5.15 -9.91
CA GLU A 73 13.62 -5.93 -9.78
C GLU A 73 13.34 -7.38 -9.37
N LEU A 74 12.43 -7.58 -8.41
CA LEU A 74 12.00 -8.90 -7.95
C LEU A 74 11.42 -9.74 -9.09
N LEU A 75 10.51 -9.15 -9.88
CA LEU A 75 9.88 -9.84 -11.01
C LEU A 75 10.90 -10.22 -12.10
N LYS A 76 11.93 -9.39 -12.33
CA LYS A 76 12.97 -9.66 -13.32
C LYS A 76 13.99 -10.71 -12.87
N LYS A 77 14.46 -10.62 -11.62
CA LYS A 77 15.58 -11.43 -11.10
C LYS A 77 15.14 -12.62 -10.25
N GLY A 78 13.87 -12.69 -9.85
CA GLY A 78 13.33 -13.68 -8.92
C GLY A 78 13.61 -13.39 -7.44
N LYS A 79 14.52 -12.45 -7.14
CA LYS A 79 14.84 -11.99 -5.79
C LYS A 79 15.26 -10.51 -5.78
N THR A 80 14.99 -9.83 -4.68
CA THR A 80 15.50 -8.47 -4.42
C THR A 80 15.76 -8.30 -2.93
N ARG A 81 16.73 -7.46 -2.57
CA ARG A 81 16.93 -7.01 -1.19
C ARG A 81 16.36 -5.62 -1.04
N SER A 82 15.48 -5.44 -0.06
CA SER A 82 14.94 -4.13 0.26
C SER A 82 15.14 -3.80 1.72
N ASN A 83 15.50 -2.54 1.97
CA ASN A 83 15.50 -1.96 3.31
C ASN A 83 14.28 -1.07 3.56
N THR A 84 13.44 -0.87 2.54
CA THR A 84 12.25 -0.03 2.58
C THR A 84 11.04 -0.83 2.10
N LEU A 85 9.89 -0.60 2.72
CA LEU A 85 8.65 -1.29 2.41
C LEU A 85 7.45 -0.43 2.85
N ASN A 86 6.25 -0.87 2.51
CA ASN A 86 5.03 -0.28 3.03
C ASN A 86 4.27 -1.29 3.89
N LEU A 87 3.86 -0.86 5.08
CA LEU A 87 2.97 -1.60 5.96
C LEU A 87 1.54 -1.36 5.49
N ILE A 88 0.80 -2.42 5.20
CA ILE A 88 -0.54 -2.30 4.58
C ILE A 88 -1.68 -2.69 5.54
N GLN A 89 -1.38 -3.29 6.69
CA GLN A 89 -2.39 -3.64 7.70
C GLN A 89 -2.25 -2.75 8.94
N ARG A 90 -2.84 -1.56 8.89
CA ARG A 90 -2.69 -0.53 9.93
C ARG A 90 -2.96 -1.04 11.35
N ASN A 91 -3.98 -1.89 11.51
CA ASN A 91 -4.39 -2.44 12.81
C ASN A 91 -3.30 -3.31 13.46
N ASN A 92 -2.30 -3.76 12.69
CA ASN A 92 -1.19 -4.56 13.19
C ASN A 92 0.04 -3.71 13.56
N ILE A 93 -0.03 -2.39 13.42
CA ILE A 93 1.05 -1.47 13.79
C ILE A 93 0.93 -1.14 15.28
N VAL A 94 1.92 -1.55 16.07
CA VAL A 94 2.03 -1.22 17.49
C VAL A 94 3.14 -0.18 17.67
N VAL A 95 2.77 1.08 17.85
CA VAL A 95 3.73 2.17 18.07
C VAL A 95 4.42 1.98 19.42
N LYS A 96 5.76 1.89 19.40
CA LYS A 96 6.61 1.76 20.59
C LYS A 96 7.08 3.10 21.12
N SER A 97 7.46 4.00 20.22
CA SER A 97 7.93 5.34 20.56
C SER A 97 7.66 6.31 19.42
N ALA A 98 7.29 7.55 19.75
CA ALA A 98 7.26 8.68 18.81
C ALA A 98 8.55 9.52 18.88
N ASP A 99 9.39 9.27 19.88
CA ASP A 99 10.64 9.98 20.07
C ASP A 99 11.76 9.40 19.22
N TYR A 100 12.72 10.27 18.86
CA TYR A 100 13.91 9.87 18.12
C TYR A 100 14.80 8.96 18.98
N PRO A 101 15.04 7.68 18.59
CA PRO A 101 15.67 6.69 19.47
C PRO A 101 17.19 6.57 19.30
N PHE A 102 17.84 7.44 18.50
CA PHE A 102 19.25 7.32 18.15
C PHE A 102 20.08 8.46 18.73
N THR A 103 21.36 8.16 18.98
CA THR A 103 22.39 9.12 19.39
C THR A 103 22.96 9.89 18.21
N ILE A 104 22.95 9.30 17.00
CA ILE A 104 23.37 9.95 15.76
C ILE A 104 22.35 11.03 15.39
N THR A 105 22.76 12.27 15.16
CA THR A 105 21.83 13.33 14.78
C THR A 105 21.36 13.21 13.32
N TYR A 106 20.20 13.78 13.00
CA TYR A 106 19.74 13.99 11.62
C TYR A 106 20.15 15.40 11.12
N PRO A 107 20.36 15.58 9.80
CA PRO A 107 20.26 14.59 8.74
C PRO A 107 21.43 13.58 8.74
N ASN A 108 21.17 12.36 8.29
CA ASN A 108 22.16 11.32 8.03
C ASN A 108 21.72 10.44 6.84
N ASP A 109 22.58 9.52 6.41
CA ASP A 109 22.34 8.65 5.25
C ASP A 109 21.05 7.81 5.34
N TYR A 110 20.54 7.59 6.57
CA TYR A 110 19.32 6.82 6.79
C TYR A 110 18.06 7.69 6.84
N LEU A 111 18.16 8.89 7.42
CA LEU A 111 17.04 9.76 7.79
C LEU A 111 17.39 11.24 7.59
N GLU A 112 16.50 11.98 6.92
CA GLU A 112 16.70 13.43 6.72
C GLU A 112 16.27 14.25 7.93
N SER A 113 15.10 13.96 8.50
CA SER A 113 14.65 14.58 9.75
C SER A 113 13.68 13.69 10.52
N TRP A 114 13.41 14.10 11.77
CA TRP A 114 12.38 13.51 12.62
C TRP A 114 11.19 14.45 12.74
N LEU A 115 10.03 14.00 12.28
CA LEU A 115 8.79 14.76 12.29
C LEU A 115 7.97 14.38 13.52
N ASN A 116 7.46 15.39 14.23
CA ASN A 116 6.52 15.17 15.32
C ASN A 116 5.13 14.93 14.73
N TYR A 117 4.91 13.71 14.22
CA TYR A 117 3.74 13.35 13.42
C TYR A 117 3.05 12.11 14.03
N ASN A 118 1.73 12.17 14.19
CA ASN A 118 0.97 11.05 14.74
C ASN A 118 0.45 10.15 13.60
N PRO A 119 0.97 8.92 13.43
CA PRO A 119 0.51 7.99 12.39
C PRO A 119 -0.96 7.58 12.52
N VAL A 120 -1.60 7.79 13.68
CA VAL A 120 -3.02 7.45 13.91
C VAL A 120 -3.97 8.48 13.26
N LYS A 121 -3.48 9.66 12.82
CA LYS A 121 -4.33 10.70 12.21
C LYS A 121 -4.31 10.76 10.68
N SER A 122 -3.56 9.89 10.01
CA SER A 122 -3.44 9.91 8.54
C SER A 122 -4.28 8.84 7.85
N ASP A 123 -4.94 9.19 6.73
CA ASP A 123 -5.73 8.28 5.88
C ASP A 123 -4.86 7.44 4.93
N TRP A 124 -3.67 7.07 5.37
CA TRP A 124 -2.72 6.34 4.51
C TRP A 124 -3.18 4.89 4.34
N LEU A 125 -3.54 4.54 3.10
CA LEU A 125 -3.77 3.16 2.65
C LEU A 125 -2.58 2.23 2.95
N SER A 126 -1.37 2.79 3.00
CA SER A 126 -0.16 2.07 3.40
C SER A 126 0.84 3.02 4.05
N VAL A 127 1.54 2.57 5.08
CA VAL A 127 2.52 3.36 5.83
C VAL A 127 3.93 3.03 5.36
N PRO A 128 4.67 3.98 4.75
CA PRO A 128 6.07 3.76 4.41
C PRO A 128 6.89 3.50 5.67
N ALA A 129 7.78 2.51 5.57
CA ALA A 129 8.64 2.11 6.66
C ALA A 129 10.02 1.67 6.15
N LYS A 130 11.03 1.90 7.01
CA LYS A 130 12.33 1.24 6.90
C LYS A 130 12.49 0.22 8.02
N PHE A 131 13.30 -0.80 7.80
CA PHE A 131 13.69 -1.68 8.92
C PHE A 131 14.38 -0.86 10.01
N TYR A 132 14.21 -1.28 11.27
CA TYR A 132 14.88 -0.61 12.37
C TYR A 132 16.41 -0.70 12.20
N PRO A 133 17.14 0.43 12.10
CA PRO A 133 18.58 0.41 11.94
C PRO A 133 19.29 0.13 13.26
N THR A 134 20.55 -0.28 13.14
CA THR A 134 21.49 -0.35 14.26
C THR A 134 22.53 0.76 14.12
N GLU A 135 22.96 1.32 15.24
CA GLU A 135 24.11 2.21 15.29
C GLU A 135 25.38 1.37 15.24
N GLN A 136 26.18 1.56 14.21
CA GLN A 136 27.43 0.85 14.05
C GLN A 136 28.55 1.80 13.64
N ALA A 137 29.79 1.36 13.87
CA ALA A 137 30.97 2.02 13.35
C ALA A 137 30.84 2.17 11.83
N SER A 138 31.23 3.34 11.31
CA SER A 138 31.20 3.54 9.86
C SER A 138 32.22 2.62 9.19
N GLY A 139 31.94 2.18 7.96
CA GLY A 139 32.90 1.38 7.20
C GLY A 139 34.25 2.10 7.06
N TRP A 140 34.22 3.43 7.12
CA TRP A 140 35.41 4.26 7.18
C TRP A 140 36.20 4.14 8.48
N SER A 141 35.54 4.24 9.64
CA SER A 141 36.24 4.12 10.92
C SER A 141 36.84 2.73 11.07
N ILE A 142 36.16 1.67 10.60
CA ILE A 142 36.69 0.31 10.60
C ILE A 142 37.95 0.20 9.71
N MET A 143 37.94 0.80 8.51
CA MET A 143 39.13 0.83 7.65
C MET A 143 40.27 1.66 8.24
N ALA A 144 39.96 2.82 8.83
CA ALA A 144 40.94 3.67 9.49
C ALA A 144 41.61 2.93 10.67
N ASP A 145 40.82 2.23 11.49
CA ASP A 145 41.34 1.43 12.60
C ASP A 145 42.20 0.26 12.12
N LEU A 146 41.81 -0.40 11.01
CA LEU A 146 42.60 -1.48 10.42
C LEU A 146 43.93 -0.95 9.87
N LEU A 147 43.93 0.16 9.13
CA LEU A 147 45.17 0.78 8.62
C LEU A 147 46.07 1.28 9.76
N LYS A 148 45.50 1.83 10.83
CA LYS A 148 46.26 2.18 12.05
C LYS A 148 46.86 0.96 12.73
N SER A 149 46.13 -0.15 12.80
CA SER A 149 46.61 -1.38 13.45
C SER A 149 47.78 -2.04 12.71
N LEU A 150 47.93 -1.77 11.41
CA LEU A 150 49.02 -2.25 10.56
C LEU A 150 50.26 -1.34 10.56
N SER A 151 50.17 -0.15 11.18
CA SER A 151 51.31 0.77 11.30
C SER A 151 51.89 0.70 12.71
N ASP A 152 53.20 0.56 12.82
CA ASP A 152 53.91 0.58 14.11
C ASP A 152 54.35 2.01 14.52
N ASN A 153 54.17 3.00 13.65
CA ASN A 153 54.65 4.37 13.87
C ASN A 153 53.50 5.30 14.32
N GLU A 154 53.62 5.89 15.51
CA GLU A 154 52.62 6.83 16.06
C GLU A 154 52.42 8.09 15.21
N GLU A 155 53.45 8.59 14.53
CA GLU A 155 53.34 9.74 13.64
C GLU A 155 52.50 9.41 12.39
N GLN A 156 52.61 8.18 11.89
CA GLN A 156 51.78 7.70 10.78
C GLN A 156 50.32 7.52 11.22
N LYS A 157 50.08 6.96 12.41
CA LYS A 157 48.72 6.84 12.98
C LYS A 157 48.04 8.22 13.14
N ALA A 158 48.77 9.21 13.64
CA ALA A 158 48.29 10.57 13.80
C ALA A 158 48.06 11.28 12.45
N ALA A 159 48.91 11.04 11.45
CA ALA A 159 48.71 11.52 10.09
C ALA A 159 47.47 10.89 9.44
N PHE A 160 47.22 9.59 9.64
CA PHE A 160 46.00 8.93 9.17
C PHE A 160 44.75 9.60 9.77
N ASP A 161 44.72 9.90 11.06
CA ASP A 161 43.59 10.60 11.68
C ASP A 161 43.33 11.98 11.07
N LYS A 162 44.41 12.72 10.80
CA LYS A 162 44.29 14.09 10.29
C LYS A 162 43.90 14.14 8.82
N THR A 163 44.34 13.18 8.00
CA THR A 163 44.06 13.15 6.55
C THR A 163 42.73 12.46 6.24
N TYR A 164 42.33 11.49 7.05
CA TYR A 164 41.22 10.60 6.73
C TYR A 164 40.00 10.79 7.64
N SER A 165 40.13 11.26 8.88
CA SER A 165 39.01 11.37 9.83
C SER A 165 38.26 12.72 9.77
N VAL A 166 38.79 13.73 9.07
CA VAL A 166 38.19 15.07 9.03
C VAL A 166 36.88 15.05 8.23
N GLY A 167 35.76 15.29 8.93
CA GLY A 167 34.43 15.46 8.34
C GLY A 167 33.66 14.18 8.05
N LYS A 168 34.18 12.99 8.40
CA LYS A 168 33.47 11.71 8.20
C LYS A 168 32.87 11.19 9.51
N PRO A 169 31.61 10.71 9.50
CA PRO A 169 30.97 10.22 10.71
C PRO A 169 31.65 8.93 11.20
N THR A 170 31.90 8.84 12.50
CA THR A 170 32.44 7.64 13.17
C THR A 170 31.38 6.56 13.38
N LYS A 171 30.12 6.96 13.50
CA LYS A 171 28.97 6.05 13.58
C LYS A 171 27.95 6.35 12.49
N VAL A 172 27.30 5.32 11.98
CA VAL A 172 26.22 5.42 10.98
C VAL A 172 25.04 4.54 11.38
N LEU A 173 23.85 4.94 10.94
CA LEU A 173 22.66 4.10 11.01
C LEU A 173 22.64 3.18 9.80
N SER A 174 22.61 1.87 10.06
CA SER A 174 22.59 0.86 9.01
C SER A 174 21.59 -0.25 9.31
N SER A 175 20.96 -0.75 8.26
CA SER A 175 20.16 -1.96 8.29
C SER A 175 20.48 -2.79 7.06
N TYR A 176 20.65 -4.09 7.27
CA TYR A 176 20.88 -5.05 6.20
C TYR A 176 19.65 -5.29 5.32
N GLY A 177 18.48 -4.79 5.74
CA GLY A 177 17.20 -5.05 5.10
C GLY A 177 16.90 -6.55 5.05
N VAL A 178 15.99 -6.93 4.16
CA VAL A 178 15.58 -8.32 3.97
C VAL A 178 15.58 -8.67 2.50
N GLU A 179 15.95 -9.92 2.20
CA GLU A 179 15.78 -10.50 0.87
C GLU A 179 14.34 -11.01 0.70
N PHE A 180 13.73 -10.62 -0.41
CA PHE A 180 12.41 -11.05 -0.84
C PHE A 180 12.59 -11.94 -2.06
N SER A 181 11.91 -13.08 -2.08
CA SER A 181 11.86 -13.98 -3.23
C SER A 181 10.44 -14.05 -3.80
N LEU A 182 10.34 -14.36 -5.10
CA LEU A 182 9.03 -14.64 -5.72
C LEU A 182 8.30 -15.79 -5.04
N LYS A 183 9.02 -16.75 -4.45
CA LYS A 183 8.42 -17.88 -3.74
C LYS A 183 7.66 -17.47 -2.48
N ASP A 184 8.06 -16.37 -1.85
CA ASP A 184 7.42 -15.84 -0.64
C ASP A 184 6.27 -14.89 -0.95
N LEU A 185 5.98 -14.68 -2.24
CA LEU A 185 4.94 -13.79 -2.71
C LEU A 185 3.58 -14.35 -2.31
N CYS A 186 2.78 -13.44 -1.76
CA CYS A 186 1.40 -13.69 -1.39
C CYS A 186 0.49 -12.76 -2.19
N VAL A 187 -0.73 -13.22 -2.41
CA VAL A 187 -1.82 -12.47 -3.04
C VAL A 187 -2.94 -12.32 -2.03
N GLN A 188 -3.47 -11.11 -1.87
CA GLN A 188 -4.59 -10.88 -0.96
C GLN A 188 -5.86 -11.55 -1.48
N HIS A 189 -6.71 -12.02 -0.58
CA HIS A 189 -8.01 -12.59 -0.95
C HIS A 189 -8.84 -11.62 -1.81
N GLN A 190 -8.93 -10.36 -1.38
CA GLN A 190 -9.68 -9.32 -2.07
C GLN A 190 -9.19 -9.10 -3.52
N ASP A 191 -7.88 -9.19 -3.75
CA ASP A 191 -7.32 -9.10 -5.10
C ASP A 191 -7.72 -10.29 -5.96
N LEU A 192 -7.75 -11.52 -5.41
CA LEU A 192 -8.17 -12.72 -6.14
C LEU A 192 -9.65 -12.68 -6.52
N VAL A 193 -10.50 -12.18 -5.61
CA VAL A 193 -11.93 -11.96 -5.89
C VAL A 193 -12.10 -10.90 -6.98
N ARG A 194 -11.39 -9.76 -6.88
CA ARG A 194 -11.42 -8.69 -7.90
C ARG A 194 -10.96 -9.19 -9.27
N LEU A 195 -9.98 -10.08 -9.31
CA LEU A 195 -9.46 -10.67 -10.53
C LEU A 195 -10.33 -11.83 -11.07
N GLY A 196 -11.42 -12.19 -10.39
CA GLY A 196 -12.31 -13.28 -10.78
C GLY A 196 -11.67 -14.67 -10.69
N VAL A 197 -10.57 -14.80 -9.93
CA VAL A 197 -9.84 -16.06 -9.75
C VAL A 197 -10.56 -16.96 -8.75
N ILE A 198 -11.22 -16.37 -7.76
CA ILE A 198 -12.00 -17.06 -6.74
C ILE A 198 -13.37 -16.39 -6.64
N SER A 199 -14.45 -17.18 -6.67
CA SER A 199 -15.79 -16.65 -6.41
C SER A 199 -16.06 -16.60 -4.91
N VAL A 200 -16.79 -15.58 -4.43
CA VAL A 200 -17.25 -15.48 -3.02
C VAL A 200 -18.04 -16.73 -2.57
N SER A 201 -18.55 -17.51 -3.51
CA SER A 201 -19.32 -18.74 -3.30
C SER A 201 -18.53 -20.06 -3.38
N ASP A 202 -17.24 -20.07 -3.73
CA ASP A 202 -16.45 -21.31 -3.90
C ASP A 202 -15.93 -21.88 -2.57
N THR A 203 -16.75 -21.83 -1.52
CA THR A 203 -16.50 -22.51 -0.25
C THR A 203 -17.20 -23.87 -0.23
N PRO A 204 -16.50 -24.96 0.15
CA PRO A 204 -17.15 -26.26 0.34
C PRO A 204 -18.10 -26.18 1.55
N LYS A 205 -19.40 -26.42 1.30
CA LYS A 205 -20.46 -26.48 2.30
C LYS A 205 -20.17 -27.56 3.34
N ILE A 206 -20.01 -27.19 4.61
CA ILE A 206 -20.21 -28.10 5.74
C ILE A 206 -21.04 -27.40 6.83
N HIS A 207 -21.95 -28.19 7.39
CA HIS A 207 -23.09 -27.85 8.23
C HIS A 207 -22.82 -27.01 9.49
N ALA A 208 -23.73 -26.07 9.70
CA ALA A 208 -24.33 -25.61 10.96
C ALA A 208 -23.55 -25.83 12.27
N LEU A 209 -23.17 -24.72 12.91
CA LEU A 209 -23.58 -24.48 14.30
C LEU A 209 -23.76 -22.98 14.53
N ASN A 210 -24.98 -22.63 14.96
CA ASN A 210 -25.33 -21.32 15.49
C ASN A 210 -24.40 -20.96 16.66
N ASN A 211 -23.84 -19.75 16.66
CA ASN A 211 -24.21 -18.73 17.65
C ASN A 211 -23.52 -17.41 17.37
N ALA A 212 -24.32 -16.36 17.52
CA ALA A 212 -24.08 -14.94 17.36
C ALA A 212 -22.68 -14.43 17.80
N SER A 213 -22.14 -13.54 16.99
CA SER A 213 -21.57 -12.26 17.44
C SER A 213 -21.61 -11.28 16.28
N GLU A 214 -22.79 -10.67 16.10
CA GLU A 214 -22.95 -9.39 15.43
C GLU A 214 -22.19 -8.33 16.24
N SER A 215 -21.22 -7.68 15.60
CA SER A 215 -21.11 -6.22 15.55
C SER A 215 -19.74 -5.86 14.99
N THR A 216 -19.71 -5.39 13.73
CA THR A 216 -19.16 -4.10 13.27
C THR A 216 -18.80 -4.21 11.78
N GLU A 217 -19.79 -4.37 10.91
CA GLU A 217 -19.67 -4.04 9.49
C GLU A 217 -21.10 -3.87 8.95
N GLU A 218 -21.69 -2.70 9.19
CA GLU A 218 -22.79 -2.24 8.34
C GLU A 218 -22.19 -1.97 6.96
N LEU A 219 -22.12 -3.01 6.12
CA LEU A 219 -21.85 -2.87 4.69
C LEU A 219 -22.84 -1.83 4.15
N LEU A 220 -22.33 -0.68 3.71
CA LEU A 220 -23.14 0.34 3.06
C LEU A 220 -23.86 -0.27 1.86
N ARG A 221 -25.13 -0.62 2.04
CA ARG A 221 -25.97 -1.16 0.98
C ARG A 221 -26.37 -0.02 0.04
N PHE A 222 -25.59 0.15 -1.01
CA PHE A 222 -25.96 1.01 -2.14
C PHE A 222 -27.03 0.32 -2.98
N SER A 223 -27.94 1.11 -3.53
CA SER A 223 -29.13 0.57 -4.21
C SER A 223 -28.85 0.07 -5.63
N ASN A 224 -27.69 0.41 -6.19
CA ASN A 224 -27.23 0.03 -7.54
C ASN A 224 -25.74 0.39 -7.74
N ASP A 225 -25.14 -0.11 -8.83
CA ASP A 225 -23.73 0.11 -9.19
C ASP A 225 -23.36 1.60 -9.34
N PHE A 226 -24.34 2.44 -9.71
CA PHE A 226 -24.11 3.86 -9.93
C PHE A 226 -24.01 4.65 -8.63
N GLU A 227 -24.78 4.28 -7.60
CA GLU A 227 -24.59 4.84 -6.25
C GLU A 227 -23.20 4.48 -5.69
N GLU A 228 -22.72 3.27 -5.96
CA GLU A 228 -21.38 2.82 -5.56
C GLU A 228 -20.26 3.57 -6.32
N LEU A 229 -20.41 3.76 -7.64
CA LEU A 229 -19.50 4.60 -8.42
C LEU A 229 -19.40 6.02 -7.84
N VAL A 230 -20.54 6.60 -7.50
CA VAL A 230 -20.61 7.95 -6.92
C VAL A 230 -20.01 7.99 -5.52
N SER A 231 -20.18 6.95 -4.71
CA SER A 231 -19.56 6.87 -3.39
C SER A 231 -18.04 6.81 -3.49
N ARG A 232 -17.46 6.07 -4.45
CA ARG A 232 -16.01 6.09 -4.72
C ARG A 232 -15.48 7.49 -5.03
N ILE A 233 -16.20 8.27 -5.84
CA ILE A 233 -15.82 9.67 -6.12
C ILE A 233 -15.92 10.53 -4.86
N LEU A 234 -16.94 10.33 -4.02
CA LEU A 234 -17.10 11.06 -2.76
C LEU A 234 -16.02 10.71 -1.73
N VAL A 235 -15.54 9.47 -1.69
CA VAL A 235 -14.42 9.07 -0.82
C VAL A 235 -13.14 9.82 -1.22
N VAL A 236 -12.86 9.92 -2.51
CA VAL A 236 -11.66 10.63 -3.00
C VAL A 236 -11.83 12.17 -2.94
N HIS A 237 -13.05 12.65 -3.13
CA HIS A 237 -13.37 14.07 -3.23
C HIS A 237 -14.62 14.47 -2.41
N PRO A 238 -14.55 14.43 -1.07
CA PRO A 238 -15.74 14.61 -0.20
C PRO A 238 -16.37 16.00 -0.30
N THR A 239 -15.56 17.01 -0.66
CA THR A 239 -15.97 18.41 -0.80
C THR A 239 -16.54 18.75 -2.19
N PHE A 240 -16.56 17.81 -3.14
CA PHE A 240 -17.09 18.09 -4.47
C PHE A 240 -18.61 18.34 -4.43
N SER A 241 -19.03 19.33 -5.21
CA SER A 241 -20.44 19.63 -5.43
C SER A 241 -21.04 18.65 -6.43
N ALA A 242 -22.37 18.47 -6.38
CA ALA A 242 -23.08 17.59 -7.31
C ALA A 242 -22.79 17.92 -8.78
N LYS A 243 -22.68 19.22 -9.10
CA LYS A 243 -22.32 19.68 -10.45
C LYS A 243 -20.91 19.26 -10.86
N LYS A 244 -19.94 19.26 -9.95
CA LYS A 244 -18.56 18.82 -10.24
C LYS A 244 -18.51 17.32 -10.46
N ILE A 245 -19.15 16.53 -9.59
CA ILE A 245 -19.16 15.06 -9.71
C ILE A 245 -19.90 14.63 -10.99
N PHE A 246 -21.04 15.25 -11.30
CA PHE A 246 -21.79 14.96 -12.52
C PHE A 246 -20.96 15.25 -13.79
N ARG A 247 -20.26 16.40 -13.83
CA ARG A 247 -19.35 16.74 -14.94
C ARG A 247 -18.20 15.76 -15.08
N LEU A 248 -17.65 15.32 -13.95
CA LEU A 248 -16.58 14.31 -13.93
C LEU A 248 -17.08 13.00 -14.52
N LEU A 249 -18.26 12.54 -14.12
CA LEU A 249 -18.88 11.33 -14.68
C LEU A 249 -19.20 11.45 -16.17
N CYS A 250 -19.70 12.60 -16.63
CA CYS A 250 -19.90 12.84 -18.07
C CYS A 250 -18.59 12.89 -18.86
N ALA A 251 -17.47 13.30 -18.23
CA ALA A 251 -16.16 13.24 -18.84
C ALA A 251 -15.67 11.79 -18.92
N GLU A 252 -15.82 11.02 -17.84
CA GLU A 252 -15.48 9.60 -17.80
C GLU A 252 -16.24 8.77 -18.83
N SER A 253 -17.54 9.04 -19.04
CA SER A 253 -18.34 8.30 -20.03
C SER A 253 -17.84 8.49 -21.47
N LYS A 254 -17.09 9.57 -21.75
CA LYS A 254 -16.50 9.87 -23.08
C LYS A 254 -15.09 9.31 -23.24
N LEU A 255 -14.49 8.83 -22.17
CA LEU A 255 -13.18 8.18 -22.21
C LEU A 255 -13.34 6.72 -22.67
N GLU A 256 -12.28 6.21 -23.31
CA GLU A 256 -12.14 4.78 -23.57
C GLU A 256 -12.18 4.03 -22.24
N GLU A 257 -12.88 2.89 -22.22
CA GLU A 257 -13.20 2.12 -21.00
C GLU A 257 -11.96 1.83 -20.12
N ASP A 258 -10.81 1.57 -20.71
CA ASP A 258 -9.54 1.28 -20.05
C ASP A 258 -8.78 2.52 -19.53
N THR A 259 -9.24 3.72 -19.88
CA THR A 259 -8.66 5.01 -19.47
C THR A 259 -9.46 5.73 -18.38
N ARG A 260 -10.60 5.16 -17.97
CA ARG A 260 -11.48 5.71 -16.91
C ARG A 260 -10.83 5.57 -15.53
N THR A 261 -10.97 6.59 -14.69
CA THR A 261 -10.34 6.66 -13.37
C THR A 261 -11.25 6.14 -12.27
N PHE A 262 -12.56 6.43 -12.35
CA PHE A 262 -13.52 6.12 -11.28
C PHE A 262 -14.52 5.02 -11.69
N ASP A 263 -14.94 4.99 -12.95
CA ASP A 263 -15.81 3.97 -13.54
C ASP A 263 -15.04 2.69 -13.90
N THR A 264 -14.44 2.06 -12.89
CA THR A 264 -13.65 0.83 -13.05
C THR A 264 -14.46 -0.37 -13.55
N GLU A 265 -15.79 -0.28 -13.47
CA GLU A 265 -16.74 -1.34 -13.83
C GLU A 265 -17.37 -1.13 -15.22
N ASN A 266 -16.96 -0.06 -15.91
CA ASN A 266 -17.46 0.36 -17.22
C ASN A 266 -18.99 0.40 -17.28
N ILE A 267 -19.62 0.94 -16.23
CA ILE A 267 -21.07 1.04 -16.17
C ILE A 267 -21.57 2.26 -16.93
N LEU A 268 -20.75 3.31 -17.10
CA LEU A 268 -21.15 4.51 -17.83
C LEU A 268 -21.18 4.23 -19.33
N LEU A 269 -22.28 4.61 -19.98
CA LEU A 269 -22.48 4.40 -21.41
C LEU A 269 -22.21 5.68 -22.19
N ASP A 270 -22.94 6.76 -21.90
CA ASP A 270 -22.78 8.05 -22.58
C ASP A 270 -23.51 9.18 -21.82
N GLU A 271 -23.38 10.41 -22.30
CA GLU A 271 -24.20 11.56 -21.95
C GLU A 271 -25.08 11.98 -23.15
N VAL A 272 -26.40 11.82 -23.02
CA VAL A 272 -27.38 12.20 -24.06
C VAL A 272 -28.35 13.24 -23.51
N ASP A 273 -28.51 14.37 -24.20
CA ASP A 273 -29.41 15.47 -23.83
C ASP A 273 -29.24 15.95 -22.36
N GLY A 274 -27.99 16.02 -21.89
CA GLY A 274 -27.66 16.43 -20.52
C GLY A 274 -28.09 15.42 -19.44
N LYS A 275 -28.34 14.17 -19.83
CA LYS A 275 -28.55 13.04 -18.94
C LYS A 275 -27.41 12.06 -19.09
N LEU A 276 -26.85 11.65 -17.95
CA LEU A 276 -25.86 10.60 -17.91
C LEU A 276 -26.56 9.25 -17.97
N ILE A 277 -26.08 8.37 -18.84
CA ILE A 277 -26.62 7.03 -19.07
C ILE A 277 -25.64 5.99 -18.52
N TRP A 278 -26.16 4.99 -17.82
CA TRP A 278 -25.36 3.88 -17.32
C TRP A 278 -26.12 2.55 -17.41
N ARG A 279 -25.37 1.45 -17.29
CA ARG A 279 -25.89 0.09 -17.20
C ARG A 279 -25.92 -0.37 -15.74
N ASP A 280 -27.10 -0.71 -15.26
CA ASP A 280 -27.36 -1.23 -13.92
C ASP A 280 -27.33 -2.77 -13.96
N LYS A 281 -26.24 -3.37 -13.46
CA LYS A 281 -26.02 -4.83 -13.49
C LYS A 281 -26.91 -5.55 -12.45
N PHE A 282 -27.43 -4.85 -11.43
CA PHE A 282 -28.31 -5.41 -10.40
C PHE A 282 -29.74 -5.70 -10.88
N LYS A 283 -30.18 -5.12 -12.01
CA LYS A 283 -31.52 -5.38 -12.54
C LYS A 283 -31.62 -6.71 -13.30
N ARG A 284 -32.56 -7.54 -12.86
CA ARG A 284 -32.95 -8.81 -13.53
C ARG A 284 -33.81 -8.62 -14.79
N THR A 285 -34.15 -7.39 -15.18
CA THR A 285 -34.99 -7.09 -16.35
C THR A 285 -34.17 -6.90 -17.63
N ALA A 286 -34.79 -7.13 -18.79
CA ALA A 286 -34.15 -7.04 -20.10
C ALA A 286 -33.59 -5.64 -20.43
N ASN A 287 -34.21 -4.56 -19.92
CA ASN A 287 -33.66 -3.22 -20.02
C ASN A 287 -32.83 -2.88 -18.77
N LYS A 288 -31.51 -2.88 -18.93
CA LYS A 288 -30.53 -2.57 -17.89
C LYS A 288 -30.03 -1.13 -17.94
N GLU A 289 -30.46 -0.35 -18.92
CA GLU A 289 -30.02 1.04 -19.08
C GLU A 289 -30.84 2.00 -18.23
N ARG A 290 -30.15 2.97 -17.66
CA ARG A 290 -30.70 3.99 -16.77
C ARG A 290 -30.15 5.33 -17.18
N SER A 291 -30.91 6.39 -16.91
CA SER A 291 -30.44 7.75 -17.12
C SER A 291 -30.81 8.67 -15.96
N ILE A 292 -29.96 9.67 -15.70
CA ILE A 292 -30.18 10.63 -14.63
C ILE A 292 -29.75 12.03 -15.08
N SER A 293 -30.58 13.03 -14.80
CA SER A 293 -30.22 14.44 -15.02
C SER A 293 -29.53 15.01 -13.78
N LEU A 294 -28.77 16.09 -13.95
CA LEU A 294 -28.07 16.77 -12.85
C LEU A 294 -29.00 17.13 -11.67
N ARG A 295 -30.26 17.47 -11.95
CA ARG A 295 -31.26 17.80 -10.91
C ARG A 295 -31.54 16.60 -10.01
N TYR A 296 -31.81 15.44 -10.59
CA TYR A 296 -32.08 14.22 -9.84
C TYR A 296 -30.81 13.65 -9.20
N PHE A 297 -29.68 13.78 -9.88
CA PHE A 297 -28.37 13.41 -9.35
C PHE A 297 -28.05 14.15 -8.05
N SER A 298 -28.35 15.44 -7.97
CA SER A 298 -28.11 16.24 -6.76
C SER A 298 -28.87 15.72 -5.54
N ASN A 299 -30.11 15.23 -5.73
CA ASN A 299 -30.90 14.62 -4.67
C ASN A 299 -30.36 13.25 -4.27
N MET A 300 -30.00 12.42 -5.25
CA MET A 300 -29.37 11.11 -5.01
C MET A 300 -28.06 11.26 -4.23
N LEU A 301 -27.23 12.24 -4.60
CA LEU A 301 -25.95 12.50 -3.95
C LEU A 301 -26.13 12.84 -2.46
N LYS A 302 -27.21 13.53 -2.09
CA LYS A 302 -27.50 13.82 -0.69
C LYS A 302 -27.70 12.54 0.12
N GLY A 303 -28.50 11.60 -0.41
CA GLY A 303 -28.71 10.29 0.22
C GLY A 303 -27.44 9.44 0.27
N ILE A 304 -26.57 9.52 -0.74
CA ILE A 304 -25.27 8.83 -0.71
C ILE A 304 -24.33 9.47 0.32
N LYS A 305 -24.29 10.80 0.45
CA LYS A 305 -23.48 11.47 1.48
C LYS A 305 -23.91 11.13 2.90
N GLU A 306 -25.19 10.91 3.13
CA GLU A 306 -25.74 10.44 4.41
C GLU A 306 -25.40 8.96 4.70
N LYS A 307 -25.12 8.15 3.66
CA LYS A 307 -24.62 6.78 3.81
C LYS A 307 -23.09 6.72 4.00
N VAL A 308 -22.35 7.64 3.38
CA VAL A 308 -20.87 7.61 3.36
C VAL A 308 -20.24 8.31 4.57
N ASN A 309 -20.97 9.22 5.23
CA ASN A 309 -20.57 9.86 6.50
C ASN A 309 -21.22 9.18 7.69
#